data_AF-A0A1M5U246-F1
#
_entry.id   AF-A0A1M5U246-F1
#
_cell.length_a   1.000
_cell.length_b   1.000
_cell.length_c   1.000
_cell.angle_alpha   90.00
_cell.angle_beta   90.00
_cell.angle_gamma   90.00
#
_symmetry.space_group_name_H-M   'P 1'
#
loop_
_entity.id
_entity.type
_entity.pdbx_description
1 polymer ?
#
loop_
_entity_poly.entity_id
_entity_poly.type
_entity_poly.pdbx_seq_one_letter_code
_entity_poly.pdbx_strand_id
1 'polypeptide(L)' 'MPREMYTYTLNILEKVSFDVDLFINEFNKATKRLLPHEINELNLWLTNYIFMNPHLEPAAMVLKI' A
#
# COMPACT_ATOMS: atom_id res chain seq x y z
N MET A 1 10.16 -7.15 16.31
CA MET A 1 10.03 -8.45 15.59
C MET A 1 10.09 -8.22 14.08
N PRO A 2 10.58 -9.15 13.24
CA PRO A 2 10.94 -8.89 11.84
C PRO A 2 9.78 -8.57 10.86
N ARG A 3 8.54 -8.32 11.32
CA ARG A 3 7.39 -7.92 10.49
C ARG A 3 6.51 -6.82 11.08
N GLU A 4 6.93 -6.18 12.17
CA GLU A 4 6.12 -5.15 12.83
C GLU A 4 5.91 -3.93 11.91
N MET A 5 6.94 -3.51 11.17
CA MET A 5 6.85 -2.38 10.25
C MET A 5 5.95 -2.65 9.05
N TYR A 6 6.03 -3.86 8.47
CA TYR A 6 5.13 -4.28 7.41
C TYR A 6 3.66 -4.34 7.87
N THR A 7 3.40 -4.97 9.03
CA THR A 7 2.04 -5.06 9.59
C THR A 7 1.46 -3.68 9.92
N TYR A 8 2.28 -2.80 10.49
CA TYR A 8 1.91 -1.41 10.75
C TYR A 8 1.55 -0.66 9.46
N THR A 9 2.34 -0.87 8.40
CA THR A 9 2.08 -0.29 7.08
C THR A 9 0.73 -0.73 6.52
N LEU A 10 0.44 -2.03 6.51
CA LEU A 10 -0.83 -2.55 6.00
C LEU A 10 -2.01 -1.97 6.78
N ASN A 11 -1.92 -1.94 8.11
CA ASN A 11 -2.96 -1.35 8.95
C ASN A 11 -3.21 0.14 8.66
N ILE A 12 -2.19 0.92 8.31
CA ILE A 12 -2.38 2.31 7.91
C ILE A 12 -3.09 2.38 6.56
N LEU A 13 -2.60 1.64 5.57
CA LEU A 13 -3.14 1.64 4.21
C LEU A 13 -4.61 1.24 4.19
N GLU A 14 -4.97 0.19 4.93
CA GLU A 14 -6.36 -0.23 5.09
C GLU A 14 -7.22 0.86 5.74
N LYS A 15 -6.71 1.56 6.77
CA LYS A 15 -7.45 2.63 7.43
C LYS A 15 -7.67 3.85 6.55
N VAL A 16 -6.73 4.18 5.67
CA VAL A 16 -6.83 5.34 4.76
C VAL A 16 -7.43 4.99 3.40
N SER A 17 -7.79 3.72 3.16
CA SER A 17 -8.32 3.20 1.89
C SER A 17 -9.63 3.84 1.42
N PHE A 18 -10.29 4.63 2.25
CA PHE A 18 -11.47 5.40 1.87
C PHE A 18 -11.13 6.65 1.05
N ASP A 19 -9.90 7.15 1.12
CA ASP A 19 -9.43 8.34 0.42
C ASP A 19 -8.24 7.97 -0.47
N VAL A 20 -8.45 8.07 -1.78
CA VAL A 20 -7.47 7.64 -2.79
C VAL A 20 -6.18 8.46 -2.72
N ASP A 21 -6.28 9.78 -2.53
CA ASP A 21 -5.12 10.67 -2.49
C ASP A 21 -4.30 10.45 -1.23
N LEU A 22 -4.98 10.27 -0.09
CA LEU A 22 -4.32 9.92 1.17
C LEU A 22 -3.66 8.54 1.10
N PHE A 23 -4.32 7.57 0.47
CA PHE A 23 -3.80 6.22 0.27
C PHE A 23 -2.51 6.22 -0.54
N ILE A 24 -2.48 6.93 -1.69
CA ILE A 24 -1.28 7.07 -2.52
C ILE A 24 -0.14 7.70 -1.71
N ASN A 25 -0.43 8.72 -0.91
CA ASN A 25 0.57 9.39 -0.08
C ASN A 25 1.15 8.48 1.01
N GLU A 26 0.32 7.72 1.72
CA GLU A 26 0.78 6.77 2.74
C GLU A 26 1.54 5.59 2.12
N PHE A 27 1.12 5.11 0.96
CA PHE A 27 1.84 4.08 0.21
C PHE A 27 3.25 4.54 -0.17
N ASN A 28 3.38 5.77 -0.70
CA ASN A 28 4.68 6.37 -1.01
C ASN A 28 5.56 6.62 0.22
N LYS A 29 4.98 6.80 1.41
CA LYS A 29 5.74 6.87 2.67
C LYS A 29 6.22 5.48 3.09
N ALA A 30 5.40 4.47 2.92
CA ALA A 30 5.72 3.09 3.25
C ALA A 30 6.88 2.54 2.42
N THR A 31 6.86 2.76 1.10
CA THR A 31 7.94 2.32 0.20
C THR A 31 9.31 2.92 0.53
N LYS A 32 9.36 4.06 1.23
CA LYS A 32 10.61 4.68 1.70
C LYS A 32 11.11 4.11 3.04
N ARG A 33 10.26 3.43 3.80
CA ARG A 33 10.54 2.93 5.15
C ARG A 33 10.77 1.43 5.19
N LEU A 34 10.11 0.69 4.31
CA LEU A 34 10.19 -0.77 4.23
C LEU A 34 11.48 -1.24 3.58
N LEU A 35 11.88 -2.47 3.92
CA LEU A 35 13.00 -3.14 3.26
C LEU A 35 12.60 -3.58 1.84
N PRO A 36 13.56 -3.77 0.92
CA PRO A 36 13.26 -4.10 -0.47
C PRO A 36 12.36 -5.33 -0.68
N HIS A 37 12.50 -6.37 0.17
CA HIS A 37 11.65 -7.55 0.10
C HIS A 37 10.22 -7.28 0.60
N GLU A 38 10.06 -6.47 1.65
CA GLU A 38 8.75 -6.04 2.15
C GLU A 38 8.02 -5.16 1.13
N ILE A 39 8.73 -4.36 0.34
CA ILE A 39 8.14 -3.57 -0.77
C ILE A 39 7.58 -4.50 -1.85
N ASN A 40 8.30 -5.57 -2.20
CA ASN A 40 7.80 -6.55 -3.17
C ASN A 40 6.53 -7.24 -2.67
N GLU A 41 6.50 -7.63 -1.39
CA GLU A 41 5.29 -8.17 -0.75
C GLU A 41 4.16 -7.14 -0.73
N LEU A 42 4.47 -5.87 -0.44
CA LEU A 42 3.50 -4.78 -0.41
C LEU A 42 2.85 -4.55 -1.78
N ASN A 43 3.62 -4.63 -2.87
CA ASN A 43 3.11 -4.51 -4.23
C ASN A 43 2.15 -5.66 -4.57
N LEU A 44 2.50 -6.90 -4.21
CA LEU A 44 1.62 -8.06 -4.40
C LEU A 44 0.33 -7.93 -3.61
N TRP A 45 0.43 -7.47 -2.36
CA TRP A 45 -0.74 -7.18 -1.53
C TRP A 45 -1.61 -6.09 -2.17
N LEU A 46 -1.00 -5.00 -2.66
CA LEU A 46 -1.71 -3.87 -3.22
C LEU A 46 -2.51 -4.24 -4.47
N THR A 47 -1.95 -5.03 -5.39
CA THR A 47 -2.68 -5.50 -6.58
C THR A 47 -3.94 -6.28 -6.20
N ASN A 48 -3.85 -7.17 -5.22
CA ASN A 48 -5.01 -7.91 -4.72
C ASN A 48 -6.01 -6.99 -4.00
N TYR A 49 -5.51 -6.02 -3.24
CA TYR A 49 -6.34 -5.10 -2.49
C TYR A 49 -7.14 -4.17 -3.40
N ILE A 50 -6.54 -3.62 -4.45
CA ILE A 50 -7.21 -2.79 -5.47
C ILE A 50 -8.22 -3.63 -6.24
N PHE A 51 -7.91 -4.88 -6.58
CA PHE A 51 -8.86 -5.77 -7.25
C PHE A 51 -10.15 -5.97 -6.41
N MET A 52 -10.03 -6.04 -5.08
CA MET A 52 -11.19 -6.10 -4.18
C MET A 52 -11.86 -4.74 -3.94
N ASN A 53 -11.16 -3.64 -4.21
CA ASN A 53 -11.57 -2.27 -3.90
C ASN A 53 -11.42 -1.39 -5.16
N PRO A 54 -12.33 -1.51 -6.15
CA PRO A 54 -12.18 -0.84 -7.44
C PRO A 54 -12.16 0.70 -7.36
N HIS A 55 -12.65 1.29 -6.26
CA HIS A 55 -12.52 2.74 -6.04
C HIS A 55 -11.07 3.22 -5.88
N LEU A 56 -10.13 2.29 -5.60
CA LEU A 56 -8.69 2.56 -5.53
C LEU A 56 -7.96 2.35 -6.86
N GLU A 57 -8.65 2.01 -7.96
CA GLU A 57 -8.03 1.90 -9.29
C GLU A 57 -7.19 3.13 -9.71
N PRO A 58 -7.56 4.38 -9.39
CA PRO A 58 -6.73 5.53 -9.73
C PRO A 58 -5.35 5.49 -9.03
N ALA A 59 -5.25 4.86 -7.86
CA ALA A 59 -3.97 4.66 -7.17
C ALA A 59 -3.05 3.72 -7.95
N ALA A 60 -3.58 2.65 -8.55
CA ALA A 60 -2.81 1.74 -9.40
C ALA A 60 -2.18 2.47 -10.61
N MET A 61 -2.95 3.34 -11.27
CA MET A 61 -2.44 4.12 -12.41
C MET A 61 -1.31 5.07 -12.02
N VAL A 62 -1.41 5.73 -10.87
CA VAL A 62 -0.41 6.69 -10.38
C VAL A 62 0.87 5.99 -9.93
N LEU A 63 0.72 4.85 -9.26
CA LEU A 63 1.85 4.10 -8.70
C LEU A 63 2.64 3.31 -9.75
N LYS A 64 2.17 3.27 -11.02
CA LYS A 64 2.81 2.57 -12.16
C LYS A 64 3.18 1.11 -11.83
N ILE A 65 2.26 0.44 -11.16
CA ILE A 65 2.38 -0.96 -10.76
C ILE A 65 1.97 -1.84 -11.93
#